data_AF-A0A3S0R4P6-F1
#
_entry.id   AF-A0A3S0R4P6-F1
#
_cell.length_a   1.000
_cell.length_b   1.000
_cell.length_c   1.000
_cell.angle_alpha   90.00
_cell.angle_beta   90.00
_cell.angle_gamma   90.00
#
_symmetry.space_group_name_H-M   'P 1'
#
loop_
_entity.id
_entity.type
_entity.pdbx_description
1 polymer ?
#
loop_
_entity_poly.entity_id
_entity_poly.type
_entity_poly.pdbx_seq_one_letter_code
_entity_poly.pdbx_strand_id
1 'polypeptide(L)' 'MSKPPSDTPIRVAAERGEVLLDGPDGLAASLTPQAAKQSAEQLHRAADLADRRPDEEFPWNHSC' A
#
# COMPACT_ATOMS: atom_id res chain seq x y z
N MET A 1 13.07 9.23 11.71
CA MET A 1 13.40 9.86 10.41
C MET A 1 12.68 9.07 9.35
N SER A 2 11.66 9.67 8.71
CA SER A 2 10.91 9.05 7.62
C SER A 2 11.81 8.98 6.39
N LYS A 3 11.99 7.79 5.81
CA LYS A 3 12.76 7.63 4.57
C LYS A 3 12.02 8.31 3.41
N PRO A 4 12.70 8.91 2.41
CA PRO A 4 12.03 9.45 1.23
C PRO A 4 11.14 8.38 0.56
N PRO A 5 10.05 8.81 -0.11
CA PRO A 5 9.17 7.89 -0.82
C PRO A 5 9.96 7.08 -1.85
N SER A 6 9.69 5.78 -1.91
CA SER A 6 10.35 4.86 -2.85
C SER A 6 9.57 4.79 -4.16
N ASP A 7 10.27 4.92 -5.28
CA ASP A 7 9.71 4.73 -6.64
C ASP A 7 9.62 3.25 -7.03
N THR A 8 10.09 2.33 -6.18
CA THR A 8 10.03 0.90 -6.47
C THR A 8 8.63 0.35 -6.17
N PRO A 9 7.94 -0.25 -7.15
CA PRO A 9 6.61 -0.83 -6.91
C PRO A 9 6.69 -2.05 -5.99
N ILE A 10 5.63 -2.29 -5.24
CA ILE A 10 5.45 -3.48 -4.41
C ILE A 10 5.27 -4.70 -5.33
N ARG A 11 6.00 -5.78 -5.05
CA ARG A 11 5.81 -7.07 -5.72
C ARG A 11 4.63 -7.80 -5.11
N VAL A 12 3.83 -8.44 -5.95
CA VAL A 12 2.63 -9.17 -5.54
C VAL A 12 2.65 -10.57 -6.14
N ALA A 13 2.43 -11.59 -5.31
CA ALA A 13 2.34 -12.98 -5.73
C ALA A 13 1.11 -13.65 -5.13
N ALA A 14 0.50 -14.58 -5.86
CA ALA A 14 -0.62 -15.38 -5.36
C ALA A 14 -0.11 -16.79 -5.03
N GLU A 15 -0.09 -17.14 -3.76
CA GLU A 15 0.45 -18.42 -3.28
C GLU A 15 -0.54 -19.04 -2.28
N ARG A 16 -0.87 -20.32 -2.47
CA ARG A 16 -1.72 -21.12 -1.55
C ARG A 16 -3.07 -20.48 -1.15
N GLY A 17 -3.67 -19.69 -2.04
CA GLY A 17 -4.96 -19.03 -1.78
C GLY A 17 -4.83 -17.71 -1.01
N GLU A 18 -3.61 -17.24 -0.81
CA GLU A 18 -3.25 -15.97 -0.20
C GLU A 18 -2.54 -15.09 -1.23
N VAL A 19 -2.52 -13.78 -0.96
CA VAL A 19 -1.81 -12.79 -1.75
C VAL A 19 -0.65 -12.28 -0.90
N LEU A 20 0.57 -12.52 -1.36
CA LEU A 20 1.79 -12.06 -0.73
C LEU A 20 2.21 -10.72 -1.36
N LEU A 21 2.49 -9.74 -0.52
CA LEU A 21 3.03 -8.45 -0.88
C LEU A 21 4.44 -8.35 -0.33
N ASP A 22 5.39 -8.06 -1.21
CA ASP A 22 6.80 -7.83 -0.89
C ASP A 22 7.18 -6.45 -1.43
N GLY A 23 7.23 -5.49 -0.52
CA GLY A 23 7.54 -4.10 -0.82
C GLY A 23 8.99 -3.75 -0.49
N PRO A 24 9.50 -2.66 -1.08
CA PRO A 24 10.74 -2.07 -0.61
C PRO A 24 10.62 -1.74 0.89
N ASP A 25 11.76 -1.71 1.59
CA ASP A 25 11.84 -1.42 3.03
C ASP A 25 11.29 -2.51 3.97
N GLY A 26 11.26 -3.76 3.49
CA GLY A 26 10.90 -4.91 4.34
C GLY A 26 9.40 -5.03 4.60
N LEU A 27 8.58 -4.39 3.76
CA LEU A 27 7.14 -4.56 3.78
C LEU A 27 6.78 -5.95 3.25
N ALA A 28 6.65 -6.92 4.14
CA ALA A 28 6.12 -8.24 3.82
C ALA A 28 4.74 -8.41 4.46
N ALA A 29 3.70 -8.60 3.65
CA ALA A 29 2.33 -8.80 4.13
C ALA A 29 1.63 -9.92 3.37
N SER A 30 0.83 -10.70 4.09
CA SER A 30 -0.05 -11.71 3.50
C SER A 30 -1.50 -11.27 3.64
N LEU A 31 -2.24 -11.26 2.55
CA LEU A 31 -3.64 -10.88 2.51
C LEU A 31 -4.50 -12.02 1.99
N THR A 32 -5.74 -12.09 2.46
CA THR A 32 -6.76 -12.90 1.78
C THR A 32 -7.09 -12.29 0.42
N PRO A 33 -7.62 -13.07 -0.54
CA PRO A 33 -7.96 -12.54 -1.87
C PRO A 33 -8.96 -11.38 -1.83
N GLN A 34 -9.89 -11.39 -0.86
CA GLN A 34 -10.84 -10.30 -0.66
C GLN A 34 -10.16 -9.05 -0.09
N ALA A 35 -9.31 -9.21 0.92
CA ALA A 35 -8.55 -8.10 1.49
C ALA A 35 -7.63 -7.46 0.44
N ALA A 36 -6.92 -8.27 -0.36
CA ALA A 36 -6.05 -7.77 -1.41
C ALA A 36 -6.78 -6.91 -2.46
N LYS A 37 -8.00 -7.30 -2.85
CA LYS A 37 -8.83 -6.50 -3.78
C LYS A 37 -9.19 -5.14 -3.19
N GLN A 38 -9.68 -5.13 -1.96
CA GLN A 38 -10.03 -3.89 -1.26
C GLN A 38 -8.80 -3.00 -1.07
N SER A 39 -7.66 -3.59 -0.69
CA SER A 39 -6.39 -2.87 -0.56
C SER A 39 -5.94 -2.25 -1.88
N ALA A 40 -6.08 -2.97 -3.00
CA ALA A 40 -5.74 -2.42 -4.32
C ALA A 40 -6.61 -1.21 -4.69
N GLU A 41 -7.91 -1.25 -4.39
CA GLU A 41 -8.81 -0.12 -4.61
C GLU A 41 -8.45 1.10 -3.75
N GLN A 42 -8.15 0.88 -2.46
CA GLN A 42 -7.72 1.94 -1.56
C GLN A 42 -6.38 2.54 -1.99
N LEU A 43 -5.42 1.70 -2.38
CA LEU A 43 -4.10 2.13 -2.87
C LEU A 43 -4.23 2.95 -4.14
N HIS A 44 -5.06 2.52 -5.09
CA HIS A 44 -5.30 3.27 -6.32
C HIS A 44 -5.92 4.64 -6.04
N ARG A 45 -6.91 4.70 -5.14
CA ARG A 45 -7.51 5.98 -4.71
C ARG A 45 -6.49 6.88 -4.01
N ALA A 46 -5.67 6.34 -3.12
CA ALA A 46 -4.63 7.09 -2.42
C ALA A 46 -3.58 7.64 -3.40
N ALA A 47 -3.19 6.87 -4.41
CA ALA A 47 -2.27 7.32 -5.46
C ALA A 47 -2.85 8.48 -6.27
N ASP A 48 -4.12 8.40 -6.70
CA ASP A 48 -4.80 9.49 -7.43
C ASP A 48 -4.93 10.76 -6.57
N LEU A 49 -5.20 10.61 -5.26
CA LEU A 49 -5.22 11.74 -4.33
C LEU A 49 -3.83 12.39 -4.17
N ALA A 50 -2.78 11.57 -4.01
CA ALA A 50 -1.40 12.05 -3.87
C ALA A 50 -0.90 12.76 -5.14
N ASP A 51 -1.27 12.26 -6.33
CA ASP A 51 -0.96 12.91 -7.61
C ASP A 51 -1.63 14.28 -7.74
N ARG A 52 -2.90 14.37 -7.32
CA ARG A 52 -3.67 15.63 -7.37
C ARG A 52 -3.28 16.63 -6.28
N ARG A 53 -2.82 16.15 -5.13
CA ARG A 53 -2.55 16.95 -3.93
C ARG A 53 -1.24 16.51 -3.24
N PRO A 54 -0.07 16.82 -3.84
CA PRO A 54 1.22 16.37 -3.35
C PRO A 54 1.67 17.02 -2.02
N ASP A 55 1.06 18.14 -1.64
CA ASP A 55 1.41 18.92 -0.43
C ASP A 55 0.46 18.64 0.76
N GLU A 56 -0.59 17.84 0.57
CA GLU A 56 -1.58 17.56 1.61
C GLU A 56 -1.19 16.30 2.39
N GLU A 57 -0.74 16.49 3.63
CA GLU A 57 -0.48 15.38 4.55
C GLU A 57 -1.82 14.72 4.92
N PHE A 58 -2.12 13.56 4.35
CA PHE A 58 -3.26 12.76 4.78
C PHE A 58 -2.90 12.01 6.07
N PRO A 59 -3.44 12.41 7.23
CA PRO A 59 -3.16 11.69 8.46
C PRO A 59 -3.72 10.28 8.34
N TRP A 60 -2.84 9.28 8.43
CA TRP A 60 -3.20 7.92 8.82
C TRP A 60 -3.76 8.00 10.24
N ASN A 61 -4.98 8.48 10.43
CA ASN A 61 -5.47 8.76 11.77
C ASN A 61 -5.71 7.43 12.48
N HIS A 62 -4.69 7.00 13.23
CA HIS A 62 -4.80 6.17 14.41
C HIS A 62 -5.89 6.81 15.28
N SER A 63 -7.08 6.22 15.29
CA SER A 63 -7.94 6.35 16.45
C SER A 63 -7.26 5.60 17.59
N CYS A 64 -6.93 6.36 18.64
CA CYS A 64 -6.50 5.90 19.94
C CYS A 64 -7.46 4.86 20.54
#